data_AF-A0A2V9CF45-F1
#
_entry.id   AF-A0A2V9CF45-F1
#
_cell.length_a   1.000
_cell.length_b   1.000
_cell.length_c   1.000
_cell.angle_alpha   90.00
_cell.angle_beta   90.00
_cell.angle_gamma   90.00
#
_symmetry.space_group_name_H-M   'P 1'
#
loop_
_entity.id
_entity.type
_entity.pdbx_description
1 polymer ?
#
loop_
_entity_poly.entity_id
_entity_poly.type
_entity_poly.pdbx_seq_one_letter_code
_entity_poly.pdbx_strand_id
1 'polypeptide(L)'
;MVERQLRKRGIRDERVLAAMLSVPRHEFIPAGFASEAYGDRPLPIGHGQTISQPFMVAAMAQAPGLSGGERLLEIGTGCGYQAAVLSL
;
A
#
# COMPACT_ATOMS: atom_id res chain seq x y z
N MET A 1 8.29 -0.68 8.46
CA MET A 1 7.86 -1.15 7.14
C MET A 1 8.85 -0.74 6.04
N VAL A 2 8.94 0.55 5.68
CA VAL A 2 9.71 1.05 4.51
C VAL A 2 11.18 0.62 4.47
N GLU A 3 11.98 1.04 5.45
CA GLU A 3 13.43 0.73 5.49
C GLU A 3 13.72 -0.77 5.60
N ARG A 4 12.96 -1.47 6.44
CA ARG A 4 13.26 -2.87 6.80
C ARG A 4 12.70 -3.89 5.81
N GLN A 5 11.59 -3.59 5.14
CA GLN A 5 10.87 -4.55 4.29
C GLN A 5 10.89 -4.12 2.82
N LEU A 6 10.58 -2.85 2.50
CA LEU A 6 10.40 -2.41 1.11
C LEU A 6 11.74 -2.16 0.41
N ARG A 7 12.60 -1.29 0.98
CA ARG A 7 13.90 -0.95 0.37
C ARG A 7 14.78 -2.18 0.19
N LYS A 8 14.85 -3.04 1.21
CA LYS A 8 15.62 -4.30 1.15
C LYS A 8 15.16 -5.26 0.05
N ARG A 9 13.96 -5.07 -0.49
CA ARG A 9 13.35 -5.93 -1.52
C ARG A 9 13.20 -5.22 -2.87
N GLY A 10 13.94 -4.13 -3.07
CA GLY A 10 14.05 -3.50 -4.39
C GLY A 10 13.04 -2.41 -4.69
N ILE A 11 12.23 -1.97 -3.71
CA ILE A 11 11.47 -0.72 -3.85
C ILE A 11 12.44 0.44 -3.67
N ARG A 12 12.65 1.21 -4.74
CA ARG A 12 13.62 2.30 -4.87
C ARG A 12 12.98 3.62 -5.32
N ASP A 13 11.74 3.59 -5.78
CA ASP A 13 11.01 4.80 -6.14
C ASP A 13 10.70 5.62 -4.88
N GLU A 14 11.37 6.76 -4.73
CA GLU A 14 11.24 7.62 -3.56
C GLU A 14 9.84 8.21 -3.41
N ARG A 15 9.08 8.39 -4.49
CA ARG A 15 7.69 8.86 -4.43
C ARG A 15 6.79 7.78 -3.85
N VAL A 16 6.96 6.54 -4.31
CA VAL A 16 6.25 5.39 -3.75
C VAL A 16 6.60 5.20 -2.28
N LEU A 17 7.88 5.30 -1.91
CA LEU A 17 8.32 5.15 -0.53
C LEU A 17 7.77 6.27 0.37
N ALA A 18 7.71 7.51 -0.13
CA ALA A 18 7.08 8.63 0.55
C ALA A 18 5.57 8.41 0.74
N ALA A 19 4.86 7.96 -0.30
CA ALA A 19 3.44 7.63 -0.22
C ALA A 19 3.15 6.52 0.81
N MET A 20 3.99 5.48 0.85
CA MET A 20 3.90 4.40 1.83
C MET A 20 4.19 4.86 3.27
N LEU A 21 4.87 5.99 3.47
CA LEU A 21 5.06 6.61 4.79
C LEU A 21 3.89 7.52 5.19
N SER A 22 3.34 8.26 4.23
CA SER A 22 2.31 9.28 4.50
C SER A 22 0.91 8.71 4.66
N VAL A 23 0.57 7.63 3.93
CA VAL A 23 -0.77 7.01 3.99
C VAL A 23 -0.84 6.09 5.22
N PRO A 24 -1.70 6.39 6.22
CA PRO A 24 -1.75 5.62 7.47
C PRO A 24 -2.51 4.30 7.27
N ARG A 25 -1.79 3.25 6.88
CA ARG A 25 -2.36 1.92 6.58
C ARG A 25 -3.31 1.36 7.66
N HIS A 26 -3.10 1.68 8.94
CA HIS A 26 -3.96 1.21 10.03
C HIS A 26 -5.39 1.77 10.01
N GLU A 27 -5.61 2.91 9.33
CA GLU A 27 -6.95 3.50 9.13
C GLU A 27 -7.79 2.72 8.11
N PHE A 28 -7.17 1.82 7.34
CA PHE A 28 -7.81 1.05 6.27
C PHE A 28 -8.14 -0.40 6.67
N ILE A 29 -7.98 -0.75 7.95
CA ILE A 29 -8.20 -2.11 8.46
C ILE A 29 -9.08 -2.08 9.72
N PRO A 30 -9.75 -3.19 10.06
CA PRO A 30 -10.46 -3.31 11.33
C PRO A 30 -9.54 -3.09 12.53
N ALA A 31 -10.05 -2.41 13.57
CA ALA A 31 -9.26 -2.02 14.76
C ALA A 31 -8.53 -3.19 15.44
N GLY A 32 -9.09 -4.41 15.39
CA GLY A 32 -8.46 -5.62 15.94
C GLY A 32 -7.10 -5.97 15.32
N PHE A 33 -6.81 -5.48 14.11
CA PHE A 33 -5.55 -5.73 13.40
C PHE A 33 -4.58 -4.54 13.44
N ALA A 34 -4.87 -3.46 14.18
CA ALA A 34 -4.07 -2.23 14.16
C ALA A 34 -2.57 -2.46 14.48
N SER A 35 -2.27 -3.36 15.44
CA SER A 35 -0.88 -3.71 15.80
C SER A 35 -0.14 -4.47 14.68
N GLU A 36 -0.86 -5.09 13.76
CA GLU A 36 -0.34 -5.89 12.66
C GLU A 36 -0.27 -5.12 11.34
N ALA A 37 -0.82 -3.90 11.29
CA ALA A 37 -1.05 -3.12 10.08
C ALA A 37 0.16 -3.03 9.14
N TYR A 38 1.37 -2.96 9.72
CA TYR A 38 2.63 -2.73 9.01
C TYR A 38 3.50 -3.99 8.87
N GLY A 39 2.97 -5.16 9.23
CA GLY A 39 3.57 -6.44 8.89
C GLY A 39 3.41 -6.73 7.40
N ASP A 40 4.41 -7.36 6.77
CA ASP A 40 4.33 -7.70 5.35
C ASP A 40 3.48 -8.95 5.09
N ARG A 41 2.18 -8.85 5.37
CA ARG A 41 1.16 -9.87 5.12
C ARG A 41 -0.16 -9.22 4.74
N PRO A 42 -1.04 -9.93 4.01
CA PRO A 42 -2.41 -9.49 3.87
C PRO A 42 -3.15 -9.53 5.21
N LEU A 43 -4.14 -8.65 5.38
CA LEU A 43 -5.03 -8.64 6.56
C LEU A 43 -6.50 -8.65 6.11
N PRO A 44 -7.40 -9.32 6.83
CA PRO A 44 -8.83 -9.28 6.53
C PRO A 44 -9.41 -7.87 6.69
N ILE A 45 -10.28 -7.47 5.76
CA ILE A 45 -11.02 -6.18 5.82
C ILE A 45 -12.54 -6.37 5.83
N GLY A 46 -13.02 -7.60 6.04
CA GLY A 46 -14.43 -7.96 5.98
C GLY A 46 -14.88 -8.40 4.58
N HIS A 47 -16.11 -8.90 4.47
CA HIS A 47 -16.74 -9.32 3.20
C HIS A 47 -15.91 -10.33 2.35
N GLY A 48 -15.13 -11.19 3.01
CA GLY A 48 -14.23 -12.12 2.34
C GLY A 48 -13.05 -11.47 1.61
N GLN A 49 -12.79 -10.17 1.83
CA GLN A 49 -11.74 -9.40 1.19
C GLN A 49 -10.53 -9.23 2.13
N THR A 50 -9.40 -8.85 1.53
CA THR A 50 -8.16 -8.54 2.25
C THR A 50 -7.52 -7.26 1.74
N ILE A 51 -6.82 -6.55 2.62
CA ILE A 51 -5.85 -5.54 2.20
C ILE A 51 -4.55 -6.26 1.80
N SER A 52 -4.02 -5.96 0.61
CA SER A 52 -2.76 -6.52 0.12
C SER A 52 -1.58 -6.18 1.04
N GLN A 53 -0.59 -7.06 1.16
CA GLN A 53 0.61 -6.81 1.94
C GLN A 53 1.35 -5.53 1.46
N PRO A 54 2.00 -4.77 2.37
CA PRO A 54 2.78 -3.58 2.04
C PRO A 54 3.73 -3.71 0.84
N PHE A 55 4.46 -4.81 0.72
CA PHE A 55 5.37 -5.01 -0.41
C PHE A 55 4.65 -5.05 -1.74
N MET A 56 3.51 -5.74 -1.82
CA MET A 56 2.76 -5.86 -3.06
C MET A 56 2.22 -4.50 -3.50
N VAL A 57 1.69 -3.72 -2.55
CA VAL A 57 1.21 -2.35 -2.82
C VAL A 57 2.33 -1.47 -3.38
N ALA A 58 3.50 -1.49 -2.75
CA ALA A 58 4.64 -0.71 -3.20
C ALA A 58 5.20 -1.18 -4.54
N ALA A 59 5.26 -2.51 -4.77
CA ALA A 59 5.73 -3.07 -6.04
C ALA A 59 4.79 -2.71 -7.20
N MET A 60 3.48 -2.79 -6.98
CA MET A 60 2.47 -2.39 -7.98
C MET A 60 2.50 -0.89 -8.27
N ALA A 61 2.73 -0.05 -7.26
CA ALA A 61 2.86 1.40 -7.44
C ALA A 61 4.15 1.80 -8.17
N GLN A 62 5.27 1.10 -7.91
CA GLN A 62 6.56 1.37 -8.55
C GLN A 62 6.61 0.89 -10.00
N ALA A 63 6.00 -0.26 -10.32
CA ALA A 63 6.10 -0.89 -11.63
C ALA A 63 5.77 0.03 -12.84
N PRO A 64 4.71 0.86 -12.81
CA PRO A 64 4.40 1.75 -13.92
C PRO A 64 5.27 3.02 -14.00
N GLY A 65 6.09 3.34 -12.98
CA GLY A 65 6.96 4.51 -12.98
C GLY A 65 6.21 5.85 -13.04
N LEU A 66 5.21 6.02 -12.15
CA LEU A 66 4.31 7.18 -12.15
C LEU A 66 5.03 8.50 -11.83
N SER A 67 4.54 9.58 -12.43
CA SER A 67 5.07 10.93 -12.32
C SER A 67 4.09 11.95 -11.71
N GLY A 68 2.85 11.54 -11.38
CA GLY A 68 1.85 12.34 -10.66
C GLY A 68 0.92 13.17 -11.56
N GLY A 69 0.89 12.89 -12.85
CA GLY A 69 -0.03 13.51 -13.82
C GLY A 69 -0.94 12.51 -14.53
N GLU A 70 -0.79 11.23 -14.20
CA GLU A 70 -1.48 10.13 -14.85
C GLU A 70 -2.95 10.08 -14.43
N ARG A 71 -3.79 9.61 -15.36
CA ARG A 71 -5.14 9.14 -15.04
C ARG A 71 -5.09 7.63 -14.92
N LEU A 72 -5.39 7.13 -13.73
CA LEU A 72 -5.28 5.71 -13.39
C LEU A 72 -6.67 5.09 -13.19
N LEU A 73 -6.77 3.82 -13.56
CA LEU A 73 -7.90 2.95 -13.23
C LEU A 73 -7.40 1.84 -12.31
N GLU A 74 -7.88 1.82 -11.07
CA GLU A 74 -7.73 0.71 -10.16
C GLU A 74 -8.99 -0.16 -10.21
N ILE A 75 -8.85 -1.46 -10.44
CA ILE A 75 -9.95 -2.42 -10.38
C ILE A 75 -9.81 -3.22 -9.08
N GLY A 76 -10.83 -3.14 -8.23
CA GLY A 76 -10.85 -3.81 -6.93
C GLY A 76 -10.40 -2.91 -5.78
N THR A 77 -11.18 -1.85 -5.50
CA THR A 77 -10.88 -0.85 -4.47
C THR A 77 -10.65 -1.47 -3.09
N GLY A 78 -11.43 -2.49 -2.71
CA GLY A 78 -11.35 -3.10 -1.39
C GLY A 78 -11.55 -2.05 -0.29
N CYS A 79 -10.53 -1.86 0.56
CA CYS A 79 -10.52 -0.82 1.59
C CYS A 79 -10.09 0.57 1.07
N GLY A 80 -9.56 0.68 -0.15
CA GLY A 80 -9.10 1.94 -0.75
C GLY A 80 -7.65 2.32 -0.43
N TYR A 81 -6.89 1.47 0.28
CA TYR A 81 -5.50 1.79 0.64
C TYR A 81 -4.58 1.96 -0.58
N GLN A 82 -4.71 1.09 -1.58
CA GLN A 82 -3.90 1.18 -2.81
C GLN A 82 -4.26 2.44 -3.61
N ALA A 83 -5.55 2.75 -3.77
CA ALA A 83 -6.00 4.02 -4.35
C ALA A 83 -5.40 5.24 -3.63
N ALA A 84 -5.40 5.25 -2.29
CA ALA A 84 -4.79 6.33 -1.51
C ALA A 84 -3.28 6.46 -1.77
N VAL A 85 -2.55 5.35 -1.84
CA VAL A 85 -1.11 5.34 -2.18
C VAL A 85 -0.85 5.85 -3.60
N LEU A 86 -1.72 5.54 -4.56
CA LEU A 86 -1.59 5.97 -5.96
C LEU A 86 -1.98 7.43 -6.20
N SER A 87 -2.65 8.08 -5.24
CA SER A 87 -3.17 9.44 -5.38
C SER A 87 -2.16 10.55 -5.07
N LEU A 88 -0.93 10.20 -4.69
CA LEU A 88 0.12 11.13 -4.23
C LEU A 88 1.17 11.46 -5.30
#